data_AF-A0A6A6E765-F1
#
_entry.id   AF-A0A6A6E765-F1
#
_cell.length_a   1.000
_cell.length_b   1.000
_cell.length_c   1.000
_cell.angle_alpha   90.00
_cell.angle_beta   90.00
_cell.angle_gamma   90.00
#
_symmetry.space_group_name_H-M   'P 1'
#
loop_
_entity.id
_entity.type
_entity.pdbx_description
1 polymer ?
#
loop_
_entity_poly.entity_id
_entity_poly.type
_entity_poly.pdbx_seq_one_letter_code
_entity_poly.pdbx_strand_id
1 'polypeptide(L)'
;KLVQTITSQLAQRCAAFKSFLVKAISNDEGISGRTLKDQWNELVLQPLSKLEAGPPQNPLLLVINALDECEKESDVRLVLQPLSDFRRLGRLHYRVFI
;
A
#
# COMPACT_ATOMS: atom_id res chain seq x y z
N LYS A 1 -2.80 -3.05 11.15
CA LYS A 1 -2.03 -1.82 11.44
C LYS A 1 -1.24 -1.32 10.24
N LEU A 2 -0.25 -2.03 9.71
CA LEU A 2 0.57 -1.58 8.55
C LEU A 2 -0.28 -1.10 7.36
N VAL A 3 -1.18 -1.96 6.85
CA VAL A 3 -2.04 -1.63 5.70
C VAL A 3 -2.86 -0.37 5.98
N GLN A 4 -3.48 -0.27 7.15
CA GLN A 4 -4.32 0.88 7.55
C GLN A 4 -3.52 2.19 7.58
N THR A 5 -2.29 2.17 8.11
CA THR A 5 -1.42 3.34 8.13
C THR A 5 -1.07 3.78 6.71
N ILE A 6 -0.65 2.84 5.87
CA ILE A 6 -0.28 3.12 4.48
C ILE A 6 -1.47 3.65 3.68
N THR A 7 -2.64 2.99 3.75
CA THR A 7 -3.84 3.42 3.02
C THR A 7 -4.33 4.79 3.47
N SER A 8 -4.31 5.07 4.78
CA SER A 8 -4.67 6.38 5.32
C SER A 8 -3.74 7.49 4.83
N GLN A 9 -2.42 7.27 4.92
CA GLN A 9 -1.43 8.25 4.47
C GLN A 9 -1.45 8.48 2.95
N LEU A 10 -1.64 7.42 2.17
CA LEU A 10 -1.82 7.54 0.71
C LEU A 10 -3.09 8.30 0.36
N ALA A 11 -4.21 8.00 1.02
CA ALA A 11 -5.48 8.67 0.78
C ALA A 11 -5.48 10.15 1.18
N GLN A 12 -4.67 10.53 2.17
CA GLN A 12 -4.46 11.94 2.54
C GLN A 12 -3.67 12.71 1.47
N ARG A 13 -2.75 12.05 0.76
CA ARG A 13 -1.83 12.70 -0.20
C ARG A 13 -2.27 12.58 -1.66
N CYS A 14 -3.10 11.59 -1.99
CA CYS A 14 -3.52 11.30 -3.36
C CYS A 14 -5.04 11.10 -3.42
N ALA A 15 -5.76 12.09 -3.95
CA ALA A 15 -7.21 12.04 -4.09
C ALA A 15 -7.68 10.91 -5.02
N ALA A 16 -6.91 10.62 -6.09
CA ALA A 16 -7.19 9.50 -6.99
C ALA A 16 -7.07 8.14 -6.29
N PHE A 17 -6.03 7.96 -5.46
CA PHE A 17 -5.91 6.75 -4.64
C PHE A 17 -7.08 6.64 -3.66
N LYS A 18 -7.46 7.75 -3.01
CA LYS A 18 -8.58 7.79 -2.06
C LYS A 18 -9.89 7.34 -2.71
N SER A 19 -10.19 7.77 -3.93
CA SER A 19 -11.43 7.36 -4.62
C SER A 19 -11.45 5.85 -4.91
N PHE A 20 -10.32 5.28 -5.34
CA PHE A 20 -10.19 3.84 -5.54
C PHE A 20 -10.25 3.04 -4.23
N LEU A 21 -9.66 3.56 -3.15
CA LEU A 21 -9.71 2.95 -1.82
C LEU A 21 -11.14 2.92 -1.28
N VAL A 22 -11.86 4.04 -1.33
CA VAL A 22 -13.27 4.10 -0.89
C VAL A 22 -14.11 3.10 -1.66
N LYS A 23 -13.93 3.02 -2.99
CA LYS A 23 -14.62 2.02 -3.82
C LYS A 23 -14.28 0.58 -3.42
N ALA A 24 -13.03 0.29 -3.08
CA ALA A 24 -12.63 -1.04 -2.61
C ALA A 24 -13.33 -1.41 -1.29
N ILE A 25 -13.36 -0.48 -0.32
CA ILE A 25 -14.04 -0.69 0.97
C ILE A 25 -15.56 -0.86 0.78
N SER A 26 -16.19 -0.05 -0.07
CA SER A 26 -17.62 -0.17 -0.36
C SER A 26 -17.98 -1.50 -1.06
N ASN A 27 -17.05 -2.11 -1.78
CA ASN A 27 -17.27 -3.40 -2.43
C ASN A 27 -17.11 -4.59 -1.47
N ASP A 28 -16.34 -4.43 -0.39
CA ASP A 28 -16.11 -5.48 0.61
C ASP A 28 -15.95 -4.86 2.00
N GLU A 29 -17.08 -4.68 2.70
CA GLU A 29 -17.10 -4.13 4.06
C GLU A 29 -16.37 -5.05 5.07
N GLY A 30 -16.23 -6.35 4.74
CA GLY A 30 -15.54 -7.36 5.54
C GLY A 30 -14.01 -7.34 5.41
N ILE A 31 -13.45 -6.51 4.52
CA ILE A 31 -12.01 -6.53 4.18
C ILE A 31 -11.10 -6.38 5.41
N SER A 32 -11.53 -5.62 6.42
CA SER A 32 -10.76 -5.38 7.65
C SER A 32 -10.54 -6.66 8.48
N GLY A 33 -11.41 -7.66 8.33
CA GLY A 33 -11.30 -8.96 8.99
C GLY A 33 -10.52 -10.01 8.20
N ARG A 34 -10.14 -9.71 6.94
CA ARG A 34 -9.39 -10.63 6.08
C ARG A 34 -7.89 -10.66 6.43
N THR A 35 -7.16 -11.56 5.80
CA THR A 35 -5.71 -11.69 6.02
C THR A 35 -4.98 -10.40 5.64
N LEU A 36 -3.79 -10.18 6.22
CA LEU A 36 -2.95 -9.04 5.88
C LEU A 36 -2.64 -8.98 4.38
N LYS A 37 -2.46 -10.14 3.74
CA LYS A 37 -2.20 -10.27 2.32
C LYS A 37 -3.40 -9.83 1.47
N ASP A 38 -4.61 -10.18 1.87
CA ASP A 38 -5.83 -9.77 1.17
C ASP A 38 -6.04 -8.26 1.32
N GLN A 39 -5.91 -7.75 2.54
CA GLN A 39 -5.98 -6.31 2.81
C GLN A 39 -4.93 -5.53 1.99
N TRP A 40 -3.70 -6.03 1.90
CA TRP A 40 -2.66 -5.40 1.08
C TRP A 40 -3.00 -5.40 -0.41
N ASN A 41 -3.43 -6.54 -0.94
CA ASN A 41 -3.80 -6.66 -2.35
C ASN A 41 -4.97 -5.74 -2.72
N GLU A 42 -6.04 -5.75 -1.92
CA GLU A 42 -7.29 -5.06 -2.25
C GLU A 42 -7.27 -3.57 -1.90
N LEU A 43 -6.59 -3.18 -0.82
CA LEU A 43 -6.61 -1.80 -0.33
C LEU A 43 -5.37 -0.99 -0.74
N VAL A 44 -4.26 -1.64 -1.12
CA VAL A 44 -3.01 -0.95 -1.51
C VAL A 44 -2.68 -1.22 -2.97
N LEU A 45 -2.41 -2.47 -3.34
CA LEU A 45 -1.90 -2.78 -4.68
C LEU A 45 -2.91 -2.49 -5.78
N GLN A 46 -4.15 -2.98 -5.65
CA GLN A 46 -5.18 -2.75 -6.68
C GLN A 46 -5.51 -1.25 -6.86
N PRO A 47 -5.69 -0.45 -5.80
CA PRO A 47 -5.88 0.99 -5.96
C PRO A 47 -4.68 1.67 -6.60
N LEU A 48 -3.44 1.31 -6.21
CA LEU A 48 -2.22 1.86 -6.83
C LEU A 48 -2.09 1.46 -8.30
N SER A 49 -2.47 0.24 -8.68
CA SER A 49 -2.40 -0.21 -10.09
C SER A 49 -3.42 0.49 -10.99
N LYS A 50 -4.49 1.05 -10.40
CA LYS A 50 -5.52 1.83 -11.10
C LYS A 50 -5.15 3.30 -11.25
N LEU A 51 -4.10 3.77 -10.56
CA LEU A 51 -3.56 5.10 -10.82
C LEU A 51 -2.97 5.09 -12.24
N GLU A 52 -3.71 5.66 -13.18
CA GLU A 52 -3.21 5.81 -14.54
C GLU A 52 -1.91 6.64 -14.51
N ALA A 53 -0.90 6.14 -15.21
CA ALA A 53 0.33 6.87 -15.46
C ALA A 53 0.04 8.02 -16.43
N GLY A 54 -0.44 9.14 -15.88
CA GLY A 54 -0.39 10.44 -16.53
C GLY A 54 1.06 10.94 -16.71
N PRO A 55 1.25 12.14 -17.31
CA PRO A 55 2.57 12.75 -17.50
C PRO A 55 3.35 12.79 -16.17
N PRO A 56 4.70 12.81 -16.20
CA PRO A 56 5.56 12.22 -15.18
C PRO A 56 5.12 12.58 -13.77
N GLN A 57 4.42 11.65 -13.13
CA GLN A 57 4.03 11.80 -11.74
C GLN A 57 5.28 11.69 -10.87
N ASN A 58 5.37 12.54 -9.86
CA ASN A 58 6.38 12.41 -8.82
C ASN A 58 6.34 10.97 -8.26
N PRO A 59 7.50 10.34 -8.04
CA PRO A 59 7.54 8.96 -7.56
C PRO A 59 6.84 8.85 -6.20
N LEU A 60 6.10 7.76 -5.99
CA LEU A 60 5.58 7.42 -4.68
C LEU A 60 6.75 7.10 -3.74
N LEU A 61 6.97 7.97 -2.75
CA LEU A 61 7.97 7.77 -1.73
C LEU A 61 7.34 7.14 -0.49
N LEU A 62 7.75 5.92 -0.15
CA LEU A 62 7.40 5.24 1.09
C LEU A 62 8.62 5.20 2.00
N VAL A 63 8.47 5.71 3.23
CA VAL A 63 9.50 5.67 4.27
C VAL A 63 8.97 4.81 5.41
N ILE A 64 9.69 3.75 5.74
CA ILE A 64 9.37 2.83 6.83
C ILE A 64 10.46 2.99 7.88
N ASN A 65 10.11 3.63 8.99
CA ASN A 65 11.03 3.80 10.12
C ASN A 65 10.85 2.65 11.13
N ALA A 66 11.86 2.46 11.99
CA ALA A 66 11.80 1.59 13.17
C ALA A 66 11.56 0.11 12.85
N LEU A 67 12.08 -0.37 11.72
CA LEU A 67 11.99 -1.79 11.37
C LEU A 67 12.81 -2.67 12.33
N ASP A 68 13.86 -2.09 12.92
CA ASP A 68 14.72 -2.69 13.95
C ASP A 68 14.02 -2.90 15.30
N GLU A 69 12.90 -2.20 15.55
CA GLU A 69 12.05 -2.44 16.72
C GLU A 69 11.21 -3.73 16.60
N CYS A 70 11.21 -4.39 15.44
CA CYS A 70 10.55 -5.70 15.28
C CYS A 70 11.33 -6.79 16.03
N GLU A 71 10.75 -7.33 17.09
CA GLU A 71 11.38 -8.37 17.93
C GLU A 71 11.65 -9.68 17.16
N LYS A 72 10.84 -9.99 16.14
CA LYS A 72 10.92 -11.25 15.38
C LYS A 72 11.18 -10.99 13.91
N GLU A 73 12.02 -11.84 13.31
CA GLU A 73 12.27 -11.84 11.87
C GLU A 73 10.98 -12.05 11.05
N SER A 74 10.02 -12.81 11.60
CA SER A 74 8.69 -12.98 10.99
C SER A 74 7.96 -11.67 10.84
N ASP A 75 8.10 -10.75 11.81
CA ASP A 75 7.38 -9.48 11.83
C ASP A 75 7.99 -8.52 10.80
N VAL A 76 9.32 -8.52 10.68
CA VAL A 76 10.04 -7.85 9.60
C VAL A 76 9.57 -8.36 8.23
N ARG A 77 9.48 -9.69 8.06
CA ARG A 77 9.01 -10.31 6.80
C ARG A 77 7.57 -9.92 6.47
N LEU A 78 6.69 -9.80 7.47
CA LEU A 78 5.31 -9.34 7.29
C LEU A 78 5.24 -7.89 6.77
N VAL A 79 6.24 -7.05 7.07
CA VAL A 79 6.34 -5.68 6.54
C VAL A 79 6.97 -5.67 5.15
N LEU A 80 8.05 -6.41 4.92
CA LEU A 80 8.83 -6.34 3.68
C LEU A 80 8.23 -7.12 2.52
N GLN A 81 7.64 -8.29 2.76
CA GLN A 81 7.08 -9.12 1.68
C GLN A 81 6.01 -8.38 0.86
N PRO A 82 5.05 -7.68 1.47
CA PRO A 82 4.05 -6.91 0.71
C PRO A 82 4.67 -5.84 -0.20
N LEU A 83 5.74 -5.16 0.23
CA LEU A 83 6.41 -4.11 -0.55
C LEU A 83 7.00 -4.65 -1.85
N SER A 84 7.41 -5.92 -1.84
CA SER A 84 7.99 -6.59 -3.00
C SER A 84 7.00 -6.73 -4.18
N ASP A 85 5.70 -6.66 -3.89
CA ASP A 85 4.63 -6.64 -4.89
C ASP A 85 4.57 -5.32 -5.67
N PHE A 86 5.19 -4.23 -5.20
CA PHE A 86 5.20 -2.96 -5.95
C PHE A 86 5.87 -3.08 -7.32
N ARG A 87 6.71 -4.11 -7.54
CA ARG A 87 7.23 -4.46 -8.86
C ARG A 87 6.14 -4.79 -9.88
N ARG A 88 4.94 -5.15 -9.42
CA ARG A 88 3.76 -5.42 -10.25
C ARG A 88 3.04 -4.14 -10.67
N LEU A 89 3.41 -2.97 -10.13
CA LEU A 89 2.76 -1.68 -10.39
C LEU A 89 3.22 -1.00 -11.70
N GLY A 90 3.78 -1.78 -12.64
CA GLY A 90 4.03 -1.39 -14.03
C GLY A 90 4.63 0.00 -14.22
N ARG A 91 3.76 0.98 -14.49
CA ARG A 91 4.13 2.37 -14.83
C ARG A 91 4.25 3.31 -13.63
N LEU A 92 3.94 2.85 -12.42
CA LEU A 92 4.08 3.65 -11.20
C LEU A 92 5.54 3.69 -10.77
N HIS A 93 6.15 4.87 -10.73
CA HIS A 93 7.45 5.05 -10.12
C HIS A 93 7.31 5.08 -8.59
N TYR A 94 8.10 4.28 -7.89
CA TYR A 94 8.13 4.27 -6.43
C TYR A 94 9.56 4.16 -5.90
N ARG A 95 9.75 4.64 -4.68
CA ARG A 95 10.98 4.44 -3.89
C ARG A 95 10.59 4.05 -2.47
N VAL A 96 11.25 3.04 -1.94
CA VAL A 96 11.08 2.58 -0.56
C VAL A 96 12.38 2.83 0.18
N PHE A 97 12.30 3.56 1.28
CA PHE A 97 13.39 3.74 2.24
C PHE A 97 13.02 3.07 3.54
N ILE A 98 13.95 2.30 4.07
CA ILE A 98 13.86 1.53 5.31
C ILE A 98 15.04 1.96 6.16
#